data_AF-A0A496Y5X3-F1
#
_entry.id   AF-A0A496Y5X3-F1
#
_cell.length_a   1.000
_cell.length_b   1.000
_cell.length_c   1.000
_cell.angle_alpha   90.00
_cell.angle_beta   90.00
_cell.angle_gamma   90.00
#
_symmetry.space_group_name_H-M   'P 1'
#
loop_
_entity.id
_entity.type
_entity.pdbx_description
1 polymer ?
#
loop_
_entity_poly.entity_id
_entity_poly.type
_entity_poly.pdbx_seq_one_letter_code
_entity_poly.pdbx_strand_id
1 'polypeptide(L)'
;MCEFYRIRECKVDLDDRIVTPTFHVGRDMEIEEARLFCSDATYNDLIPVEFSFEMIHRDIVARTMQLFRDIIREVETDALEKKWQKQAHQAVEGVIGARYPDWIEVNLGDDARGVMYKPEWTPLEAASYREGKLLFFYVVKVVRKGSAVHVHLSRASIGLPGAILKTMAPWVRVETTKRIVGRKSWLRITPAVPGAVLREVRAKLNGEVIETACNPASPTIF
;
A
#
# COMPACT_ATOMS: atom_id res chain seq x y z
N MET A 1 -27.60 10.82 1.41
CA MET A 1 -28.83 11.65 1.52
C MET A 1 -29.09 12.41 0.24
N CYS A 2 -28.24 13.34 -0.19
CA CYS A 2 -28.43 14.09 -1.44
C CYS A 2 -28.70 13.21 -2.67
N GLU A 3 -27.85 12.22 -2.92
CA GLU A 3 -28.00 11.30 -4.05
C GLU A 3 -29.30 10.46 -3.97
N PHE A 4 -29.74 10.11 -2.76
CA PHE A 4 -30.92 9.27 -2.56
C PHE A 4 -32.22 10.06 -2.82
N TYR A 5 -32.33 11.26 -2.26
CA TYR A 5 -33.48 12.14 -2.44
C TYR A 5 -33.40 12.99 -3.71
N ARG A 6 -32.32 12.84 -4.50
CA ARG A 6 -32.03 13.66 -5.69
C ARG A 6 -32.02 15.17 -5.43
N ILE A 7 -31.72 15.55 -4.20
CA ILE A 7 -31.61 16.94 -3.75
C ILE A 7 -30.17 17.43 -3.89
N ARG A 8 -30.01 18.74 -4.04
CA ARG A 8 -28.69 19.36 -4.23
C ARG A 8 -27.93 19.52 -2.91
N GLU A 9 -28.65 19.90 -1.87
CA GLU A 9 -28.06 20.30 -0.60
C GLU A 9 -28.85 19.68 0.56
N CYS A 10 -28.11 19.19 1.55
CA CYS A 10 -28.67 18.83 2.85
C CYS A 10 -27.71 19.26 3.95
N LYS A 11 -28.25 19.81 5.03
CA LYS A 11 -27.51 20.03 6.27
C LYS A 11 -27.69 18.79 7.15
N VAL A 12 -26.63 18.33 7.78
CA VAL A 12 -26.69 17.21 8.73
C VAL A 12 -26.20 17.71 10.07
N ASP A 13 -27.04 17.59 11.09
CA ASP A 13 -26.67 17.79 12.48
C ASP A 13 -26.51 16.42 13.14
N LEU A 14 -25.26 16.12 13.55
CA LEU A 14 -24.92 14.83 14.17
C LEU A 14 -25.25 14.79 15.66
N ASP A 15 -25.23 15.95 16.33
CA ASP A 15 -25.46 16.06 17.76
C ASP A 15 -26.96 15.89 18.04
N ASP A 16 -27.78 16.61 17.27
CA ASP A 16 -29.24 16.53 17.36
C ASP A 16 -29.82 15.37 16.54
N ARG A 17 -29.00 14.69 15.73
CA ARG A 17 -29.40 13.57 14.84
C ARG A 17 -30.53 13.94 13.89
N ILE A 18 -30.41 15.11 13.27
CA ILE A 18 -31.37 15.67 12.32
C ILE A 18 -30.68 15.85 10.96
N VAL A 19 -31.40 15.52 9.89
CA VAL A 19 -31.02 15.89 8.53
C VAL A 19 -32.03 16.89 8.01
N THR A 20 -31.56 18.01 7.50
CA THR A 20 -32.37 19.08 6.91
C THR A 20 -32.04 19.21 5.42
N PRO A 21 -32.63 18.36 4.55
CA PRO A 21 -32.62 18.58 3.11
C PRO A 21 -33.34 19.87 2.70
N THR A 22 -32.81 20.55 1.68
CA THR A 22 -33.46 21.71 1.07
C THR A 22 -34.06 21.31 -0.28
N PHE A 23 -35.38 21.42 -0.41
CA PHE A 23 -36.11 21.07 -1.63
C PHE A 23 -36.48 22.31 -2.44
N HIS A 24 -36.31 22.26 -3.77
CA HIS A 24 -36.83 23.27 -4.69
C HIS A 24 -38.27 22.93 -5.09
N VAL A 25 -39.20 23.82 -4.78
CA VAL A 25 -40.61 23.67 -5.13
C VAL A 25 -40.80 23.75 -6.66
N GLY A 26 -41.44 22.74 -7.24
CA GLY A 26 -41.62 22.55 -8.68
C GLY A 26 -40.50 21.80 -9.40
N ARG A 27 -39.41 21.45 -8.70
CA ARG A 27 -38.34 20.58 -9.22
C ARG A 27 -38.16 19.32 -8.39
N ASP A 28 -37.94 19.50 -7.10
CA ASP A 28 -37.63 18.42 -6.16
C ASP A 28 -38.89 17.99 -5.38
N MET A 29 -39.87 18.89 -5.23
CA MET A 29 -41.11 18.70 -4.48
C MET A 29 -42.27 19.44 -5.18
N GLU A 30 -43.47 18.86 -5.23
CA GLU A 30 -44.64 19.53 -5.83
C GLU A 30 -45.18 20.65 -4.95
N ILE A 31 -45.89 21.64 -5.53
CA ILE A 31 -46.44 22.78 -4.77
C ILE A 31 -47.41 22.33 -3.66
N GLU A 32 -48.22 21.32 -3.93
CA GLU A 32 -49.24 20.85 -3.00
C GLU A 32 -48.60 20.20 -1.77
N GLU A 33 -47.53 19.42 -1.99
CA GLU A 33 -46.70 18.84 -0.95
C GLU A 33 -45.91 19.90 -0.19
N ALA A 34 -45.32 20.88 -0.89
CA ALA A 34 -44.61 22.01 -0.31
C ALA A 34 -45.48 22.81 0.68
N ARG A 35 -46.77 22.97 0.36
CA ARG A 35 -47.74 23.66 1.22
C ARG A 35 -48.06 22.94 2.53
N LEU A 36 -47.74 21.65 2.65
CA LEU A 36 -47.84 20.92 3.91
C LEU A 36 -46.77 21.36 4.92
N PHE A 37 -45.61 21.80 4.43
CA PHE A 37 -44.49 22.25 5.26
C PHE A 37 -44.47 23.77 5.42
N CYS A 38 -44.84 24.52 4.37
CA CYS A 38 -44.94 25.97 4.39
C CYS A 38 -46.19 26.42 3.62
N SER A 39 -47.24 26.87 4.33
CA SER A 39 -48.56 27.19 3.74
C SER A 39 -48.51 28.16 2.57
N ASP A 40 -47.53 29.05 2.57
CA ASP A 40 -47.39 30.13 1.60
C ASP A 40 -46.40 29.79 0.47
N ALA A 41 -46.02 28.51 0.34
CA ALA A 41 -45.06 28.05 -0.66
C ALA A 41 -45.51 28.33 -2.10
N THR A 42 -44.55 28.81 -2.90
CA THR A 42 -44.66 29.15 -4.32
C THR A 42 -43.60 28.42 -5.16
N TYR A 43 -43.77 28.44 -6.50
CA TYR A 43 -42.81 27.82 -7.42
C TYR A 43 -41.41 28.43 -7.27
N ASN A 44 -40.39 27.57 -7.28
CA ASN A 44 -38.97 27.89 -7.06
C ASN A 44 -38.58 28.28 -5.62
N ASP A 45 -39.49 28.19 -4.64
CA ASP A 45 -39.09 28.35 -3.24
C ASP A 45 -38.17 27.22 -2.78
N LEU A 46 -37.36 27.52 -1.77
CA LEU A 46 -36.47 26.59 -1.09
C LEU A 46 -37.05 26.24 0.27
N ILE A 47 -37.51 25.00 0.44
CA ILE A 47 -38.10 24.54 1.69
C ILE A 47 -37.14 23.58 2.39
N PRO A 48 -36.58 23.96 3.55
CA PRO A 48 -35.89 23.02 4.42
C PRO A 48 -36.92 22.14 5.13
N VAL A 49 -36.76 20.83 5.05
CA VAL A 49 -37.60 19.87 5.81
C VAL A 49 -36.70 19.10 6.76
N GLU A 50 -37.09 18.99 8.03
CA GLU A 50 -36.32 18.28 9.04
C GLU A 50 -36.75 16.82 9.14
N PHE A 51 -35.78 15.91 9.03
CA PHE A 51 -35.97 14.48 9.26
C PHE A 51 -35.08 14.04 10.41
N SER A 52 -35.64 13.36 11.40
CA SER A 52 -34.82 12.68 12.41
C SER A 52 -34.16 11.44 11.79
N PHE A 53 -33.03 11.00 12.35
CA PHE A 53 -32.35 9.79 11.86
C PHE A 53 -33.23 8.54 11.96
N GLU A 54 -34.20 8.51 12.88
CA GLU A 54 -35.16 7.41 13.04
C GLU A 54 -36.15 7.29 11.87
N MET A 55 -36.42 8.40 11.17
CA MET A 55 -37.28 8.44 10.00
C MET A 55 -36.57 7.96 8.73
N ILE A 56 -35.24 7.80 8.76
CA ILE A 56 -34.46 7.34 7.61
C ILE A 56 -34.66 5.83 7.43
N HIS A 57 -35.09 5.43 6.24
CA HIS A 57 -35.34 4.03 5.91
C HIS A 57 -34.09 3.16 6.14
N ARG A 58 -34.27 1.97 6.73
CA ARG A 58 -33.15 1.06 7.08
C ARG A 58 -32.28 0.69 5.89
N ASP A 59 -32.86 0.57 4.71
CA ASP A 59 -32.12 0.27 3.47
C ASP A 59 -31.15 1.39 3.09
N ILE A 60 -31.50 2.65 3.36
CA ILE A 60 -30.63 3.80 3.13
C ILE A 60 -29.45 3.72 4.08
N VAL A 61 -29.70 3.45 5.36
CA VAL A 61 -28.65 3.28 6.38
C VAL A 61 -27.72 2.13 5.99
N ALA A 62 -28.26 0.97 5.59
CA ALA A 62 -27.47 -0.17 5.16
C ALA A 62 -26.60 0.16 3.93
N ARG A 63 -27.16 0.83 2.93
CA ARG A 63 -26.42 1.25 1.73
C ARG A 63 -25.34 2.27 2.06
N THR A 64 -25.63 3.27 2.90
CA THR A 64 -24.65 4.26 3.34
C THR A 64 -23.53 3.61 4.15
N MET A 65 -23.83 2.66 5.02
CA MET A 65 -22.81 1.89 5.74
C MET A 65 -21.92 1.07 4.81
N GLN A 66 -22.49 0.49 3.75
CA GLN A 66 -21.72 -0.22 2.74
C GLN A 66 -20.77 0.73 2.01
N LEU A 67 -21.27 1.87 1.51
CA LEU A 67 -20.44 2.89 0.86
C LEU A 67 -19.34 3.42 1.78
N PHE A 68 -19.66 3.65 3.06
CA PHE A 68 -18.69 4.10 4.04
C PHE A 68 -17.57 3.07 4.25
N ARG A 69 -17.90 1.78 4.34
CA ARG A 69 -16.90 0.70 4.41
C ARG A 69 -16.03 0.65 3.16
N ASP A 70 -16.62 0.86 2.00
CA ASP A 70 -15.89 0.84 0.72
C ASP A 70 -14.94 2.05 0.62
N ILE A 71 -15.36 3.24 1.07
CA ILE A 71 -14.49 4.42 1.20
C ILE A 71 -13.35 4.16 2.19
N ILE A 72 -13.62 3.58 3.35
CA ILE A 72 -12.57 3.23 4.32
C ILE A 72 -11.54 2.30 3.67
N ARG A 73 -12.00 1.23 3.01
CA ARG A 73 -11.12 0.27 2.32
C ARG A 73 -10.28 0.94 1.24
N GLU A 74 -10.85 1.89 0.51
CA GLU A 74 -10.12 2.67 -0.50
C GLU A 74 -9.02 3.52 0.15
N VAL A 75 -9.34 4.23 1.24
CA VAL A 75 -8.36 5.02 2.01
C VAL A 75 -7.25 4.14 2.59
N GLU A 76 -7.60 2.96 3.12
CA GLU A 76 -6.63 1.98 3.62
C GLU A 76 -5.73 1.47 2.49
N THR A 77 -6.30 1.14 1.33
CA THR A 77 -5.56 0.69 0.14
C THR A 77 -4.60 1.78 -0.34
N ASP A 78 -5.03 3.04 -0.39
CA ASP A 78 -4.20 4.19 -0.76
C ASP A 78 -3.03 4.39 0.21
N ALA A 79 -3.30 4.30 1.51
CA ALA A 79 -2.28 4.41 2.54
C ALA A 79 -1.26 3.28 2.43
N LEU A 80 -1.72 2.05 2.19
CA LEU A 80 -0.90 0.86 2.01
C LEU A 80 -0.04 0.97 0.75
N GLU A 81 -0.60 1.41 -0.38
CA GLU A 81 0.14 1.65 -1.61
C GLU A 81 1.25 2.68 -1.39
N LYS A 82 0.94 3.84 -0.80
CA LYS A 82 1.92 4.88 -0.50
C LYS A 82 3.02 4.39 0.44
N LYS A 83 2.68 3.56 1.44
CA LYS A 83 3.67 2.93 2.32
C LYS A 83 4.64 2.08 1.52
N TRP A 84 4.14 1.21 0.65
CA TRP A 84 4.97 0.29 -0.13
C TRP A 84 5.74 0.98 -1.26
N GLN A 85 5.18 2.02 -1.88
CA GLN A 85 5.91 2.82 -2.87
C GLN A 85 7.19 3.44 -2.29
N LYS A 86 7.18 3.84 -1.01
CA LYS A 86 8.40 4.32 -0.31
C LYS A 86 9.44 3.23 -0.09
N GLN A 87 9.01 1.97 -0.07
CA GLN A 87 9.87 0.78 0.07
C GLN A 87 10.35 0.24 -1.29
N ALA A 88 9.93 0.85 -2.41
CA ALA A 88 10.42 0.48 -3.73
C ALA A 88 11.95 0.56 -3.77
N HIS A 89 12.58 -0.45 -4.40
CA HIS A 89 14.03 -0.60 -4.49
C HIS A 89 14.76 -0.83 -3.16
N GLN A 90 14.03 -1.19 -2.09
CA GLN A 90 14.60 -1.57 -0.80
C GLN A 90 14.50 -3.08 -0.56
N ALA A 91 15.25 -3.58 0.43
CA ALA A 91 15.16 -4.95 0.89
C ALA A 91 14.18 -5.03 2.05
N VAL A 92 13.22 -5.93 1.96
CA VAL A 92 12.21 -6.18 2.99
C VAL A 92 12.24 -7.65 3.41
N GLU A 93 11.92 -7.91 4.67
CA GLU A 93 11.71 -9.27 5.14
C GLU A 93 10.34 -9.76 4.71
N GLY A 94 10.24 -11.05 4.37
CA GLY A 94 8.98 -11.69 4.04
C GLY A 94 9.04 -13.18 4.31
N VAL A 95 7.89 -13.76 4.66
CA VAL A 95 7.74 -15.19 4.89
C VAL A 95 7.08 -15.80 3.66
N ILE A 96 7.67 -16.85 3.10
CA ILE A 96 7.03 -17.58 2.00
C ILE A 96 5.73 -18.20 2.51
N GLY A 97 4.59 -17.77 1.97
CA GLY A 97 3.27 -18.30 2.29
C GLY A 97 2.95 -19.52 1.45
N ALA A 98 3.16 -19.44 0.13
CA ALA A 98 2.88 -20.55 -0.78
C ALA A 98 3.83 -20.51 -1.97
N ARG A 99 4.11 -21.68 -2.54
CA ARG A 99 4.90 -21.82 -3.77
C ARG A 99 4.07 -22.46 -4.86
N TYR A 100 4.00 -21.76 -5.99
CA TYR A 100 3.38 -22.24 -7.22
C TYR A 100 4.45 -22.51 -8.29
N PRO A 101 4.10 -23.16 -9.42
CA PRO A 101 5.07 -23.48 -10.47
C PRO A 101 5.78 -22.25 -11.06
N ASP A 102 5.07 -21.12 -11.15
CA ASP A 102 5.54 -19.90 -11.84
C ASP A 102 5.72 -18.68 -10.94
N TRP A 103 5.31 -18.77 -9.68
CA TRP A 103 5.43 -17.66 -8.72
C TRP A 103 5.37 -18.15 -7.27
N ILE A 104 5.81 -17.29 -6.36
CA ILE A 104 5.77 -17.51 -4.91
C ILE A 104 4.97 -16.38 -4.27
N GLU A 105 4.08 -16.76 -3.36
CA GLU A 105 3.39 -15.85 -2.46
C GLU A 105 4.25 -15.58 -1.23
N VAL A 106 4.37 -14.32 -0.87
CA VAL A 106 5.16 -13.87 0.29
C VAL A 106 4.27 -13.02 1.18
N ASN A 107 4.17 -13.41 2.44
CA ASN A 107 3.56 -12.62 3.49
C ASN A 107 4.56 -11.56 3.96
N LEU A 108 4.13 -10.29 3.90
CA LEU A 108 4.94 -9.11 4.23
C LEU A 108 4.57 -8.50 5.60
N GLY A 109 3.66 -9.14 6.35
CA GLY A 109 3.22 -8.71 7.68
C GLY A 109 2.10 -7.68 7.69
N ASP A 110 1.53 -7.35 6.53
CA ASP A 110 0.36 -6.49 6.36
C ASP A 110 -0.55 -7.03 5.24
N ASP A 111 -1.61 -6.28 4.89
CA ASP A 111 -2.59 -6.69 3.88
C ASP A 111 -2.06 -6.63 2.43
N ALA A 112 -0.80 -6.24 2.23
CA ALA A 112 -0.21 -6.21 0.89
C ALA A 112 0.18 -7.61 0.43
N ARG A 113 -0.10 -7.90 -0.84
CA ARG A 113 0.21 -9.19 -1.43
C ARG A 113 1.61 -9.20 -2.02
N GLY A 114 2.55 -9.86 -1.35
CA GLY A 114 3.90 -10.10 -1.88
C GLY A 114 3.90 -11.19 -2.94
N VAL A 115 4.44 -10.89 -4.13
CA VAL A 115 4.50 -11.82 -5.26
C VAL A 115 5.90 -11.82 -5.87
N MET A 116 6.51 -13.00 -5.97
CA MET A 116 7.80 -13.20 -6.65
C MET A 116 7.65 -14.20 -7.80
N TYR A 117 7.71 -13.71 -9.03
CA TYR A 117 7.64 -14.56 -10.23
C TYR A 117 8.93 -15.36 -10.44
N LYS A 118 8.83 -16.49 -11.12
CA LYS A 118 9.94 -17.42 -11.40
C LYS A 118 11.20 -16.77 -12.02
N PRO A 119 11.10 -15.80 -12.96
CA PRO A 119 12.30 -15.11 -13.46
C PRO A 119 13.07 -14.33 -12.40
N GLU A 120 12.42 -13.96 -11.30
CA GLU A 120 13.00 -13.22 -10.18
C GLU A 120 13.61 -14.13 -9.10
N TRP A 121 13.57 -15.45 -9.31
CA TRP A 121 14.15 -16.45 -8.42
C TRP A 121 15.66 -16.52 -8.59
N THR A 122 16.37 -16.83 -7.51
CA THR A 122 17.77 -17.25 -7.62
C THR A 122 17.79 -18.76 -7.94
N PRO A 123 18.33 -19.21 -9.09
CA PRO A 123 18.28 -20.62 -9.48
C PRO A 123 18.90 -21.57 -8.45
N LEU A 124 20.00 -21.14 -7.81
CA LEU A 124 20.70 -21.91 -6.78
C LEU A 124 19.95 -21.96 -5.43
N GLU A 125 18.94 -21.11 -5.24
CA GLU A 125 18.11 -21.06 -4.03
C GLU A 125 16.76 -21.74 -4.25
N ALA A 126 16.46 -22.27 -5.44
CA ALA A 126 15.13 -22.77 -5.76
C ALA A 126 14.62 -23.85 -4.79
N ALA A 127 15.51 -24.68 -4.24
CA ALA A 127 15.15 -25.68 -3.22
C ALA A 127 14.84 -25.07 -1.84
N SER A 128 15.35 -23.86 -1.56
CA SER A 128 15.15 -23.16 -0.29
C SER A 128 13.81 -22.42 -0.21
N TYR A 129 13.15 -22.20 -1.35
CA TYR A 129 11.86 -21.55 -1.43
C TYR A 129 10.75 -22.52 -1.03
N ARG A 130 10.54 -22.64 0.28
CA ARG A 130 9.52 -23.46 0.92
C ARG A 130 8.67 -22.62 1.86
N GLU A 131 7.43 -23.02 2.05
CA GLU A 131 6.49 -22.39 2.98
C GLU A 131 7.08 -22.22 4.39
N GLY A 132 6.74 -21.11 5.03
CA GLY A 132 7.23 -20.72 6.36
C GLY A 132 8.66 -20.17 6.38
N LYS A 133 9.39 -20.16 5.26
CA LYS A 133 10.76 -19.66 5.21
C LYS A 133 10.77 -18.12 5.19
N LEU A 134 11.44 -17.53 6.18
CA LEU A 134 11.77 -16.10 6.21
C LEU A 134 12.99 -15.82 5.32
N LEU A 135 12.86 -14.86 4.40
CA LEU A 135 13.93 -14.37 3.52
C LEU A 135 13.84 -12.85 3.34
N PHE A 136 14.95 -12.27 2.88
CA PHE A 136 14.95 -10.89 2.38
C PHE A 136 14.61 -10.85 0.90
N PHE A 137 13.74 -9.93 0.50
CA PHE A 137 13.32 -9.71 -0.87
C PHE A 137 13.57 -8.28 -1.28
N TYR A 138 13.92 -8.07 -2.55
CA TYR A 138 14.02 -6.75 -3.14
C TYR A 138 12.66 -6.33 -3.69
N VAL A 139 12.16 -5.17 -3.29
CA VAL A 139 10.92 -4.61 -3.84
C VAL A 139 11.21 -4.04 -5.22
N VAL A 140 10.73 -4.70 -6.26
CA VAL A 140 10.91 -4.27 -7.66
C VAL A 140 9.95 -3.14 -8.00
N LYS A 141 8.67 -3.34 -7.69
CA LYS A 141 7.61 -2.36 -7.93
C LYS A 141 6.38 -2.66 -7.10
N VAL A 142 5.50 -1.69 -6.98
CA VAL A 142 4.20 -1.79 -6.32
C VAL A 142 3.14 -1.49 -7.35
N VAL A 143 2.10 -2.33 -7.41
CA VAL A 143 1.00 -2.21 -8.39
C VAL A 143 -0.32 -2.37 -7.66
N ARG A 144 -1.19 -1.38 -7.76
CA ARG A 144 -2.57 -1.49 -7.31
C ARG A 144 -3.43 -2.18 -8.37
N LYS A 145 -4.24 -3.17 -7.94
CA LYS A 145 -5.25 -3.83 -8.76
C LYS A 145 -6.58 -3.84 -8.01
N GLY A 146 -7.45 -2.89 -8.33
CA GLY A 146 -8.70 -2.69 -7.59
C GLY A 146 -8.40 -2.28 -6.14
N SER A 147 -8.92 -3.06 -5.18
CA SER A 147 -8.70 -2.91 -3.74
C SER A 147 -7.45 -3.63 -3.21
N ALA A 148 -6.67 -4.29 -4.06
CA ALA A 148 -5.48 -5.03 -3.64
C ALA A 148 -4.18 -4.31 -4.03
N VAL A 149 -3.23 -4.25 -3.10
CA VAL A 149 -1.86 -3.78 -3.36
C VAL A 149 -0.96 -4.98 -3.59
N HIS A 150 -0.40 -5.09 -4.79
CA HIS A 150 0.56 -6.12 -5.15
C HIS A 150 1.98 -5.58 -5.06
N VAL A 151 2.82 -6.21 -4.24
CA VAL A 151 4.23 -5.88 -4.10
C VAL A 151 5.03 -6.93 -4.88
N HIS A 152 5.64 -6.51 -5.99
CA HIS A 152 6.47 -7.37 -6.81
C HIS A 152 7.86 -7.47 -6.20
N LEU A 153 8.28 -8.70 -5.92
CA LEU A 153 9.50 -9.01 -5.19
C LEU A 153 10.52 -9.71 -6.09
N SER A 154 11.79 -9.60 -5.72
CA SER A 154 12.88 -10.29 -6.39
C SER A 154 13.98 -10.75 -5.45
N ARG A 155 14.48 -11.96 -5.72
CA ARG A 155 15.74 -12.47 -5.16
C ARG A 155 16.91 -12.32 -6.14
N ALA A 156 16.62 -12.23 -7.44
CA ALA A 156 17.61 -12.13 -8.50
C ALA A 156 18.11 -10.70 -8.78
N SER A 157 17.41 -9.67 -8.30
CA SER A 157 17.75 -8.26 -8.56
C SER A 157 19.20 -7.91 -8.20
N ILE A 158 19.91 -7.23 -9.10
CA ILE A 158 21.27 -6.71 -8.83
C ILE A 158 21.30 -5.80 -7.59
N GLY A 159 20.20 -5.11 -7.28
CA GLY A 159 20.11 -4.20 -6.13
C GLY A 159 19.99 -4.89 -4.77
N LEU A 160 19.63 -6.18 -4.73
CA LEU A 160 19.32 -6.88 -3.46
C LEU A 160 20.49 -6.88 -2.46
N PRO A 161 21.74 -7.23 -2.81
CA PRO A 161 22.83 -7.29 -1.83
C PRO A 161 23.12 -5.93 -1.19
N GLY A 162 23.15 -4.87 -2.00
CA GLY A 162 23.31 -3.50 -1.50
C GLY A 162 22.12 -3.05 -0.65
N ALA A 163 20.90 -3.43 -1.02
CA ALA A 163 19.71 -3.11 -0.27
C ALA A 163 19.68 -3.82 1.11
N ILE A 164 20.08 -5.10 1.18
CA ILE A 164 20.26 -5.81 2.47
C ILE A 164 21.36 -5.12 3.28
N LEU A 165 22.49 -4.76 2.68
CA LEU A 165 23.55 -4.06 3.43
C LEU A 165 23.04 -2.75 4.05
N LYS A 166 22.20 -1.99 3.34
CA LYS A 166 21.62 -0.73 3.85
C LYS A 166 20.66 -0.94 5.02
N THR A 167 19.98 -2.08 5.15
CA THR A 167 19.14 -2.33 6.35
C THR A 167 20.00 -2.51 7.61
N MET A 168 21.23 -2.98 7.44
CA MET A 168 22.16 -3.29 8.53
C MET A 168 23.14 -2.16 8.83
N ALA A 169 23.52 -1.40 7.81
CA ALA A 169 24.44 -0.27 7.90
C ALA A 169 23.89 0.93 7.11
N PRO A 170 22.87 1.64 7.61
CA PRO A 170 22.19 2.71 6.87
C PRO A 170 23.08 3.90 6.50
N TRP A 171 24.19 4.10 7.22
CA TRP A 171 25.14 5.19 6.98
C TRP A 171 26.05 4.96 5.76
N VAL A 172 26.04 3.78 5.14
CA VAL A 172 26.94 3.43 4.04
C VAL A 172 26.34 3.79 2.69
N ARG A 173 27.17 4.37 1.82
CA ARG A 173 26.90 4.44 0.40
C ARG A 173 27.35 3.12 -0.22
N VAL A 174 26.41 2.41 -0.82
CA VAL A 174 26.68 1.15 -1.53
C VAL A 174 26.13 1.21 -2.95
N GLU A 175 26.96 0.77 -3.88
CA GLU A 175 26.64 0.57 -5.28
C GLU A 175 26.96 -0.89 -5.64
N THR A 176 25.99 -1.62 -6.18
CA THR A 176 26.25 -2.98 -6.67
C THR A 176 26.66 -2.90 -8.13
N THR A 177 27.95 -3.13 -8.41
CA THR A 177 28.51 -2.97 -9.76
C THR A 177 28.22 -4.16 -10.65
N LYS A 178 28.21 -5.37 -10.07
CA LYS A 178 27.94 -6.61 -10.78
C LYS A 178 27.36 -7.64 -9.84
N ARG A 179 26.51 -8.52 -10.37
CA ARG A 179 25.99 -9.68 -9.65
C ARG A 179 25.88 -10.89 -10.58
N ILE A 180 26.42 -12.02 -10.14
CA ILE A 180 26.11 -13.36 -10.63
C ILE A 180 25.22 -13.99 -9.57
N VAL A 181 23.92 -13.98 -9.84
CA VAL A 181 22.84 -14.33 -8.90
C VAL A 181 23.09 -15.67 -8.19
N GLY A 182 23.10 -15.66 -6.86
CA GLY A 182 23.33 -16.84 -6.01
C GLY A 182 24.78 -17.32 -5.93
N ARG A 183 25.72 -16.69 -6.65
CA ARG A 183 27.14 -17.06 -6.63
C ARG A 183 28.01 -15.95 -6.05
N LYS A 184 27.95 -14.76 -6.64
CA LYS A 184 28.89 -13.68 -6.34
C LYS A 184 28.34 -12.30 -6.67
N SER A 185 28.53 -11.35 -5.77
CA SER A 185 28.22 -9.93 -5.96
C SER A 185 29.43 -9.05 -5.70
N TRP A 186 29.56 -8.00 -6.51
CA TRP A 186 30.59 -6.98 -6.38
C TRP A 186 29.95 -5.69 -5.90
N LEU A 187 30.40 -5.21 -4.75
CA LEU A 187 29.90 -4.01 -4.09
C LEU A 187 31.01 -2.97 -3.99
N ARG A 188 30.70 -1.74 -4.38
CA ARG A 188 31.49 -0.57 -4.01
C ARG A 188 30.84 0.04 -2.77
N ILE A 189 31.58 0.09 -1.66
CA ILE A 189 31.04 0.49 -0.37
C ILE A 189 31.92 1.61 0.22
N THR A 190 31.27 2.69 0.65
CA THR A 190 31.92 3.85 1.28
C THR A 190 31.07 4.35 2.46
N PRO A 191 31.59 4.42 3.70
CA PRO A 191 32.91 3.96 4.14
C PRO A 191 33.00 2.42 4.19
N ALA A 192 34.20 1.88 4.41
CA ALA A 192 34.40 0.44 4.56
C ALA A 192 33.60 -0.10 5.76
N VAL A 193 33.10 -1.34 5.63
CA VAL A 193 32.21 -1.97 6.62
C VAL A 193 32.90 -3.16 7.28
N PRO A 194 32.66 -3.43 8.57
CA PRO A 194 33.22 -4.60 9.24
C PRO A 194 32.85 -5.91 8.53
N GLY A 195 33.80 -6.84 8.44
CA GLY A 195 33.59 -8.16 7.82
C GLY A 195 32.49 -9.00 8.49
N ALA A 196 32.15 -8.73 9.76
CA ALA A 196 31.00 -9.34 10.42
C ALA A 196 29.66 -9.01 9.72
N VAL A 197 29.45 -7.74 9.35
CA VAL A 197 28.24 -7.31 8.63
C VAL A 197 28.18 -7.97 7.25
N LEU A 198 29.31 -8.03 6.53
CA LEU A 198 29.37 -8.69 5.22
C LEU A 198 29.08 -10.20 5.30
N ARG A 199 29.50 -10.87 6.37
CA ARG A 199 29.15 -12.29 6.62
C ARG A 199 27.66 -12.46 6.84
N GLU A 200 27.01 -11.53 7.52
CA GLU A 200 25.58 -11.59 7.74
C GLU A 200 24.79 -11.32 6.45
N VAL A 201 25.20 -10.33 5.64
CA VAL A 201 24.64 -10.11 4.29
C VAL A 201 24.75 -11.38 3.44
N ARG A 202 25.91 -12.04 3.46
CA ARG A 202 26.13 -13.33 2.78
C ARG A 202 25.20 -14.43 3.29
N ALA A 203 24.94 -14.50 4.59
CA ALA A 203 23.99 -15.46 5.16
C ALA A 203 22.55 -15.20 4.66
N LYS A 204 22.12 -13.93 4.56
CA LYS A 204 20.80 -13.55 4.00
C LYS A 204 20.70 -13.77 2.48
N LEU A 205 21.84 -13.89 1.80
CA LEU A 205 21.96 -14.27 0.38
C LEU A 205 22.27 -15.76 0.16
N ASN A 206 21.94 -16.60 1.16
CA ASN A 206 22.12 -18.05 1.11
C ASN A 206 23.53 -18.50 0.69
N GLY A 207 24.56 -17.76 1.14
CA GLY A 207 25.96 -18.08 0.92
C GLY A 207 26.63 -17.37 -0.27
N GLU A 208 25.92 -16.49 -1.00
CA GLU A 208 26.48 -15.69 -2.10
C GLU A 208 27.74 -14.92 -1.66
N VAL A 209 28.83 -15.03 -2.42
CA VAL A 209 30.09 -14.38 -2.09
C VAL A 209 29.99 -12.87 -2.34
N ILE A 210 30.39 -12.06 -1.36
CA ILE A 210 30.45 -10.60 -1.51
C ILE A 210 31.91 -10.18 -1.67
N GLU A 211 32.23 -9.56 -2.81
CA GLU A 211 33.48 -8.87 -3.03
C GLU A 211 33.30 -7.36 -2.92
N THR A 212 34.16 -6.73 -2.12
CA THR A 212 34.12 -5.29 -1.91
C THR A 212 35.27 -4.63 -2.64
N ALA A 213 34.97 -3.72 -3.56
CA ALA A 213 35.95 -2.79 -4.06
C ALA A 213 35.99 -1.59 -3.11
N CYS A 214 36.97 -1.56 -2.20
CA CYS A 214 37.29 -0.32 -1.50
C CYS A 214 37.91 0.64 -2.52
N ASN A 215 37.36 1.85 -2.67
CA ASN A 215 38.19 2.93 -3.21
C ASN A 215 39.38 3.08 -2.26
N PRO A 216 40.64 3.10 -2.73
CA PRO A 216 41.71 3.60 -1.90
C PRO A 216 41.33 5.04 -1.55
N ALA A 217 40.97 5.28 -0.29
CA ALA A 217 40.83 6.64 0.18
C ALA A 217 42.17 7.33 -0.06
N SER A 218 42.14 8.44 -0.80
CA SER A 218 43.26 9.37 -0.90
C SER A 218 43.82 9.62 0.51
N PRO A 219 45.15 9.59 0.69
CA PRO A 219 45.73 9.80 2.01
C PRO A 219 45.32 11.18 2.51
N THR A 220 44.63 11.21 3.65
CA THR A 220 44.45 12.43 4.42
C THR A 220 45.84 12.86 4.86
N ILE A 221 46.38 13.88 4.21
CA ILE A 221 47.59 14.58 4.66
C ILE A 221 47.20 15.27 5.98
N PHE A 222 48.03 15.05 7.00
CA PHE A 222 47.94 15.60 8.35
C PHE A 222 47.87 17.13 8.37
#